data_AF-A0A2X2VYF0-F1
#
_entry.id   AF-A0A2X2VYF0-F1
#
_cell.length_a   1.000
_cell.length_b   1.000
_cell.length_c   1.000
_cell.angle_alpha   90.00
_cell.angle_beta   90.00
_cell.angle_gamma   90.00
#
_symmetry.space_group_name_H-M   'P 1'
#
loop_
_entity.id
_entity.type
_entity.pdbx_description
1 polymer ?
#
loop_
_entity_poly.entity_id
_entity_poly.type
_entity_poly.pdbx_seq_one_letter_code
_entity_poly.pdbx_strand_id
1 'polypeptide(L)'
;MNCASGALYGAEVVMRWKKGNDTSVINEEIISLANKTGMISPLVNFILRQVEKDILSLRLRLPRTFYINFRLSESMIAMPELIDSFIEFQKTLAQRCKTDAGIS
;
A
#
# COMPACT_ATOMS: atom_id res chain seq x y z
N MET A 1 6.97 -6.80 -14.13
CA MET A 1 7.99 -6.33 -15.09
C MET A 1 7.65 -6.92 -16.44
N ASN A 2 7.72 -6.15 -17.52
CA ASN A 2 7.63 -6.72 -18.86
C ASN A 2 9.00 -7.35 -19.22
N CYS A 3 9.01 -8.65 -19.48
CA CYS A 3 10.24 -9.41 -19.67
C CYS A 3 11.00 -9.06 -20.96
N ALA A 4 10.33 -8.44 -21.95
CA ALA A 4 10.96 -8.07 -23.21
C ALA A 4 11.59 -6.66 -23.17
N SER A 5 10.93 -5.71 -22.48
CA SER A 5 11.34 -4.30 -22.44
C SER A 5 12.00 -3.88 -21.12
N GLY A 6 11.93 -4.71 -20.08
CA GLY A 6 12.37 -4.35 -18.72
C GLY A 6 11.47 -3.33 -18.03
N ALA A 7 10.42 -2.84 -18.69
CA ALA A 7 9.54 -1.81 -18.15
C ALA A 7 8.80 -2.30 -16.89
N LEU A 8 8.80 -1.45 -15.85
CA LEU A 8 8.07 -1.66 -14.61
C LEU A 8 6.66 -1.09 -14.76
N TYR A 9 5.63 -1.90 -14.52
CA TYR A 9 4.22 -1.50 -14.60
C TYR A 9 3.56 -1.41 -13.24
N GLY A 10 4.22 -1.87 -12.19
CA GLY A 10 3.66 -1.86 -10.86
C GLY A 10 4.60 -2.42 -9.81
N ALA A 11 4.17 -2.31 -8.57
CA ALA A 11 4.84 -2.86 -7.40
C ALA A 11 3.83 -3.56 -6.50
N GLU A 12 4.33 -4.53 -5.74
CA GLU A 12 3.58 -5.18 -4.69
C GLU A 12 4.02 -4.64 -3.33
N VAL A 13 3.05 -4.26 -2.51
CA VAL A 13 3.27 -3.78 -1.15
C VAL A 13 3.48 -4.98 -0.25
N VAL A 14 4.68 -5.07 0.32
CA VAL A 14 5.06 -6.11 1.27
C VAL A 14 5.31 -5.48 2.63
N MET A 15 4.50 -5.84 3.62
CA MET A 15 4.66 -5.33 4.97
C MET A 15 5.85 -6.03 5.65
N ARG A 16 6.72 -5.23 6.28
CA ARG A 16 7.88 -5.72 7.04
C ARG A 16 7.88 -5.11 8.43
N TRP A 17 8.18 -5.94 9.43
CA TRP A 17 8.41 -5.54 10.80
C TRP A 17 9.90 -5.30 11.01
N LYS A 18 10.30 -4.07 11.35
CA LYS A 18 11.66 -3.76 11.76
C LYS A 18 11.75 -3.75 13.29
N LYS A 19 12.53 -4.66 13.87
CA LYS A 19 12.79 -4.76 15.32
C LYS A 19 14.28 -4.55 15.57
N GLY A 20 14.65 -3.31 15.94
CA GLY A 20 16.07 -2.95 16.08
C GLY A 20 16.81 -3.09 14.75
N ASN A 21 17.82 -3.95 14.71
CA ASN A 21 18.59 -4.25 13.50
C ASN A 21 17.95 -5.34 12.63
N ASP A 22 16.96 -6.07 13.15
CA ASP A 22 16.30 -7.16 12.42
C ASP A 22 15.11 -6.64 11.62
N THR A 23 14.95 -7.13 10.39
CA THR A 23 13.78 -6.83 9.55
C THR A 23 13.18 -8.13 9.04
N SER A 24 11.92 -8.38 9.41
CA SER A 24 11.19 -9.60 9.08
C SER A 24 9.96 -9.25 8.23
N VAL A 25 9.56 -10.12 7.32
CA VAL A 25 8.26 -9.98 6.65
C VAL A 25 7.16 -10.28 7.66
N ILE A 26 6.09 -9.48 7.66
CA ILE A 26 4.91 -9.77 8.47
C ILE A 26 4.28 -11.06 7.95
N ASN A 27 4.13 -12.05 8.82
CA ASN A 27 3.50 -13.34 8.51
C ASN A 27 2.04 -13.39 9.01
N GLU A 28 1.34 -14.48 8.71
CA GLU A 28 -0.05 -14.70 9.12
C GLU A 28 -0.24 -14.69 10.65
N GLU A 29 0.75 -15.10 11.43
CA GLU A 29 0.67 -15.08 12.89
C GLU A 29 0.54 -13.65 13.42
N ILE A 30 1.33 -12.72 12.87
CA ILE A 30 1.28 -11.30 13.24
C ILE A 30 -0.04 -10.67 12.75
N ILE A 31 -0.53 -11.04 11.56
CA ILE A 31 -1.84 -10.59 11.06
C ILE A 31 -2.95 -11.08 11.99
N SER A 32 -2.93 -12.36 12.37
CA SER A 32 -3.89 -12.95 13.31
C SER A 32 -3.86 -12.23 14.67
N LEU A 33 -2.67 -11.92 15.19
CA LEU A 33 -2.53 -11.15 16.43
C LEU A 33 -3.10 -9.73 16.27
N ALA A 34 -2.81 -9.06 15.16
CA ALA A 34 -3.34 -7.73 14.89
C ALA A 34 -4.87 -7.73 14.80
N ASN A 35 -5.48 -8.76 14.21
CA ASN A 35 -6.93 -8.92 14.21
C ASN A 35 -7.49 -9.09 15.62
N LYS A 36 -6.94 -10.03 16.41
CA LYS A 36 -7.39 -10.31 17.78
C LYS A 36 -7.27 -9.11 18.71
N THR A 37 -6.29 -8.24 18.46
CA THR A 37 -6.01 -7.05 19.27
C THR A 37 -6.69 -5.79 18.74
N GLY A 38 -7.43 -5.86 17.62
CA GLY A 38 -8.02 -4.68 16.97
C GLY A 38 -7.00 -3.75 16.30
N MET A 39 -5.75 -4.20 16.15
CA MET A 39 -4.64 -3.43 15.57
C MET A 39 -4.55 -3.53 14.04
N ILE A 40 -5.36 -4.38 13.41
CA ILE A 40 -5.36 -4.57 11.96
C ILE A 40 -5.70 -3.28 11.21
N SER A 41 -6.76 -2.57 11.61
CA SER A 41 -7.19 -1.33 10.97
C SER A 41 -6.17 -0.19 11.13
N PRO A 42 -5.62 0.06 12.33
CA PRO A 42 -4.48 0.96 12.50
C PRO A 42 -3.26 0.59 11.63
N LEU A 43 -2.91 -0.70 11.54
CA LEU A 43 -1.77 -1.19 10.77
C LEU A 43 -1.96 -0.94 9.26
N VAL A 44 -3.13 -1.30 8.72
CA VAL A 44 -3.44 -1.08 7.30
C VAL A 44 -3.40 0.41 6.98
N ASN A 45 -4.02 1.26 7.81
CA ASN A 45 -3.99 2.72 7.62
C ASN A 45 -2.57 3.29 7.65
N PHE A 46 -1.70 2.77 8.52
CA PHE A 46 -0.29 3.14 8.55
C PHE A 46 0.41 2.78 7.23
N ILE A 47 0.18 1.57 6.73
CA ILE A 47 0.78 1.11 5.46
C ILE A 47 0.28 1.92 4.27
N LEU A 48 -1.03 2.20 4.17
CA LEU A 48 -1.59 3.03 3.11
C LEU A 48 -0.94 4.43 3.06
N ARG A 49 -0.79 5.07 4.22
CA ARG A 49 -0.10 6.38 4.32
C ARG A 49 1.38 6.30 3.94
N GLN A 50 2.05 5.20 4.26
CA GLN A 50 3.45 5.00 3.85
C GLN A 50 3.56 4.85 2.33
N VAL A 51 2.72 4.00 1.74
CA VAL A 51 2.67 3.80 0.28
C VAL A 51 2.33 5.10 -0.44
N GLU A 52 1.40 5.90 0.08
CA GLU A 52 1.07 7.21 -0.49
C GLU A 52 2.31 8.11 -0.57
N LYS A 53 3.07 8.22 0.53
CA LYS A 53 4.31 9.02 0.57
C LYS A 53 5.34 8.50 -0.43
N ASP A 54 5.54 7.19 -0.48
CA ASP A 54 6.54 6.56 -1.34
C ASP A 54 6.18 6.79 -2.83
N ILE A 55 4.93 6.59 -3.22
CA ILE A 55 4.46 6.81 -4.59
C ILE A 55 4.54 8.28 -4.97
N LEU A 56 4.12 9.20 -4.10
CA LEU A 56 4.23 10.62 -4.38
C LEU A 56 5.68 11.07 -4.57
N SER A 57 6.63 10.47 -3.84
CA SER A 57 8.06 10.76 -4.01
C SER A 57 8.63 10.26 -5.36
N LEU A 58 8.03 9.22 -5.95
CA LEU A 58 8.46 8.60 -7.19
C LEU A 58 7.61 9.01 -8.40
N ARG A 59 6.51 9.74 -8.22
CA ARG A 59 5.45 9.95 -9.23
C ARG A 59 5.95 10.44 -10.60
N LEU A 60 6.98 11.28 -10.65
CA LEU A 60 7.54 11.81 -11.90
C LEU A 60 8.40 10.79 -12.66
N ARG A 61 8.80 9.70 -11.99
CA ARG A 61 9.62 8.60 -12.53
C ARG A 61 8.79 7.37 -12.84
N LEU A 62 7.56 7.30 -12.33
CA LEU A 62 6.65 6.19 -12.58
C LEU A 62 5.94 6.38 -13.94
N PRO A 63 5.62 5.30 -14.64
CA PRO A 63 4.79 5.38 -15.83
C PRO A 63 3.42 5.94 -15.49
N ARG A 64 2.76 6.55 -16.49
CA ARG A 64 1.42 7.14 -16.36
C ARG A 64 0.40 6.17 -15.74
N THR A 65 0.49 4.90 -16.10
CA THR A 65 -0.26 3.82 -15.47
C THR A 65 0.71 2.96 -14.67
N PHE A 66 0.58 3.01 -13.34
CA PHE A 66 1.37 2.20 -12.42
C PHE A 66 0.46 1.48 -11.42
N TYR A 67 0.55 0.15 -11.36
CA TYR A 67 -0.28 -0.68 -10.50
C TYR A 67 0.36 -0.85 -9.11
N ILE A 68 -0.45 -0.70 -8.06
CA ILE A 68 -0.04 -0.95 -6.68
C ILE A 68 -0.88 -2.10 -6.16
N ASN A 69 -0.24 -3.24 -5.90
CA ASN A 69 -0.91 -4.43 -5.40
C ASN A 69 -0.73 -4.56 -3.89
N PHE A 70 -1.81 -4.89 -3.18
CA PHE A 70 -1.79 -5.20 -1.75
C PHE A 70 -2.18 -6.65 -1.54
N ARG A 71 -1.52 -7.33 -0.61
CA ARG A 71 -1.94 -8.64 -0.12
C ARG A 71 -2.91 -8.46 1.04
N LEU A 72 -4.11 -8.99 0.90
CA LEU A 72 -5.13 -8.98 1.94
C LEU A 72 -5.38 -10.42 2.40
N SER A 73 -5.51 -10.60 3.71
CA SER A 73 -5.99 -11.85 4.29
C SER A 73 -7.53 -11.86 4.32
N GLU A 74 -8.13 -13.03 4.46
CA GLU A 74 -9.61 -13.19 4.54
C GLU A 74 -10.22 -12.31 5.64
N SER A 75 -9.55 -12.25 6.80
CA SER A 75 -9.96 -11.41 7.92
C SER A 75 -10.00 -9.92 7.60
N MET A 76 -9.09 -9.43 6.74
CA MET A 76 -9.08 -8.02 6.32
C MET A 76 -10.21 -7.73 5.34
N ILE A 77 -10.54 -8.69 4.46
CA ILE A 77 -11.63 -8.52 3.48
C ILE A 77 -12.99 -8.48 4.18
N ALA A 78 -13.14 -9.20 5.30
CA ALA A 78 -14.37 -9.23 6.08
C ALA A 78 -14.64 -7.95 6.89
N MET A 79 -13.75 -6.96 6.88
CA MET A 79 -13.83 -5.71 7.64
C MET A 79 -14.22 -4.54 6.72
N PRO A 80 -15.49 -4.07 6.73
CA PRO A 80 -15.94 -3.00 5.84
C PRO A 80 -15.13 -1.71 5.96
N GLU A 81 -14.71 -1.35 7.17
CA GLU A 81 -13.93 -0.14 7.43
C GLU A 81 -12.55 -0.16 6.75
N LEU A 82 -11.98 -1.35 6.51
CA LEU A 82 -10.74 -1.47 5.75
C LEU A 82 -10.97 -1.17 4.27
N ILE A 83 -12.09 -1.61 3.72
CA ILE A 83 -12.46 -1.31 2.32
C ILE A 83 -12.61 0.20 2.14
N ASP A 84 -13.26 0.89 3.08
CA ASP A 84 -13.39 2.35 3.06
C ASP A 84 -12.01 3.05 3.06
N SER A 85 -11.07 2.57 3.86
CA SER A 85 -9.69 3.06 3.85
C SER A 85 -8.99 2.89 2.50
N PHE A 86 -9.19 1.76 1.81
CA PHE A 86 -8.63 1.55 0.46
C PHE A 86 -9.26 2.48 -0.58
N ILE A 87 -10.58 2.69 -0.52
CA ILE A 87 -11.29 3.62 -1.40
C ILE A 87 -10.78 5.04 -1.19
N GLU A 88 -10.65 5.47 0.05
CA GLU A 88 -10.17 6.80 0.39
C GLU A 88 -8.72 7.01 -0.03
N PHE A 89 -7.86 6.01 0.22
CA PHE A 89 -6.48 6.00 -0.27
C PHE A 89 -6.42 6.16 -1.80
N GLN A 90 -7.21 5.39 -2.55
CA GLN A 90 -7.21 5.46 -4.01
C GLN A 90 -7.63 6.85 -4.52
N LYS A 91 -8.69 7.43 -3.95
CA LYS A 91 -9.17 8.77 -4.30
C LYS A 91 -8.12 9.84 -4.01
N THR A 92 -7.60 9.84 -2.78
CA THR A 92 -6.63 10.83 -2.32
C THR A 92 -5.32 10.75 -3.11
N LEU A 93 -4.77 9.55 -3.31
CA LEU A 93 -3.55 9.37 -4.09
C LEU A 93 -3.74 9.85 -5.54
N ALA A 94 -4.85 9.50 -6.18
CA ALA A 94 -5.14 9.93 -7.54
C ALA A 94 -5.27 11.46 -7.65
N GLN A 95 -5.91 12.11 -6.68
CA GLN A 95 -6.04 13.56 -6.66
C GLN A 95 -4.67 14.23 -6.49
N ARG A 96 -3.85 13.77 -5.55
CA ARG A 96 -2.54 14.37 -5.27
C ARG A 96 -1.56 14.19 -6.43
N CYS A 97 -1.63 13.06 -7.13
CA CYS A 97 -0.85 12.85 -8.35
C CYS A 97 -1.27 13.81 -9.49
N LYS A 98 -2.52 14.28 -9.54
CA LYS A 98 -2.99 15.27 -10.52
C LYS A 98 -2.61 16.70 -10.17
N THR A 99 -2.84 17.11 -8.91
CA THR A 99 -2.61 18.49 -8.46
C THR A 99 -1.14 18.92 -8.64
N ASP A 100 -0.21 17.98 -8.45
CA ASP A 100 1.22 18.25 -8.58
C ASP A 100 1.76 18.11 -10.03
N ALA A 101 0.93 17.65 -10.97
CA ALA A 101 1.29 17.51 -12.38
C ALA A 101 0.95 18.75 -13.23
N GLY A 102 0.39 19.81 -12.62
CA GLY A 102 0.04 21.05 -13.33
C GLY A 102 -1.09 20.89 -14.35
N ILE A 103 -1.94 19.88 -14.20
CA ILE A 103 -3.14 19.70 -15.03
C ILE A 103 -4.34 20.20 -14.22
N SER A 104 -4.62 21.49 -14.36
CA SER A 104 -5.88 22.14 -13.98
C SER A 104 -6.99 21.81 -14.98
#